data_AF-A0A9P0VPV6-F1
#
_entry.id   AF-A0A9P0VPV6-F1
#
_cell.length_a   1.000
_cell.length_b   1.000
_cell.length_c   1.000
_cell.angle_alpha   90.00
_cell.angle_beta   90.00
_cell.angle_gamma   90.00
#
_symmetry.space_group_name_H-M   'P 1'
#
loop_
_entity.id
_entity.type
_entity.pdbx_description
1 polymer ?
#
loop_
_entity_poly.entity_id
_entity_poly.type
_entity_poly.pdbx_seq_one_letter_code
_entity_poly.pdbx_strand_id
1 'polypeptide(L)'
;MLQQNAPLRRRGRPSDAEVEQPPRKRPVVPRPIDDVRFDGFSHWPEHIEPKQRCRNCIKSYTRISCMKCNMPLCLSKEKNCFIKFHNQ
;
A
#
# COMPACT_ATOMS: atom_id res chain seq x y z
N MET A 1 -0.19 0.58 -57.38
CA MET A 1 -0.80 0.33 -56.06
C MET A 1 0.01 -0.76 -55.36
N LEU A 2 1.01 -0.41 -54.53
CA LEU A 2 1.66 -1.37 -53.64
C LEU A 2 1.75 -0.71 -52.26
N GLN A 3 0.84 -1.09 -51.37
CA GLN A 3 0.82 -0.68 -49.97
C GLN A 3 2.07 -1.20 -49.26
N GLN A 4 2.85 -0.31 -48.65
CA GLN A 4 3.89 -0.67 -47.69
C GLN A 4 3.22 -0.86 -46.31
N ASN A 5 3.20 -2.11 -45.83
CA ASN A 5 2.80 -2.42 -44.45
C ASN A 5 3.93 -2.02 -43.49
N ALA A 6 3.70 -1.01 -42.65
CA ALA A 6 4.63 -0.62 -41.59
C ALA A 6 4.53 -1.62 -40.42
N PRO A 7 5.65 -2.12 -39.85
CA PRO A 7 5.60 -3.04 -38.73
C PRO A 7 5.11 -2.32 -37.46
N LEU A 8 4.09 -2.90 -36.81
CA LEU A 8 3.57 -2.43 -35.53
C LEU A 8 4.69 -2.43 -34.48
N ARG A 9 5.14 -1.23 -34.07
CA ARG A 9 6.10 -1.06 -32.97
C ARG A 9 5.49 -1.62 -31.68
N ARG A 10 6.01 -2.75 -31.21
CA ARG A 10 5.69 -3.26 -29.87
C ARG A 10 6.18 -2.26 -28.83
N ARG A 11 5.32 -1.84 -27.90
CA ARG A 11 5.71 -1.02 -26.74
C ARG A 11 6.61 -1.87 -25.84
N GLY A 12 7.85 -1.44 -25.65
CA GLY A 12 8.82 -2.06 -24.74
C GLY A 12 10.20 -1.38 -24.85
N ARG A 13 10.91 -1.28 -23.72
CA ARG A 13 12.30 -0.78 -23.64
C ARG A 13 13.22 -1.83 -24.29
N PRO A 14 14.07 -1.47 -25.27
CA PRO A 14 15.08 -2.39 -25.79
C PRO A 14 16.01 -2.82 -24.65
N SER A 15 16.23 -4.11 -24.50
CA SER A 15 17.11 -4.66 -23.46
C SER A 15 18.52 -4.74 -24.02
N ASP A 16 19.28 -3.66 -23.95
CA ASP A 16 20.73 -3.73 -24.07
C ASP A 16 21.31 -4.06 -22.69
N ALA A 17 21.87 -5.27 -22.58
CA ALA A 17 22.72 -5.79 -21.52
C ALA A 17 22.73 -5.00 -20.18
N GLU A 18 21.71 -5.23 -19.35
CA GLU A 18 21.67 -4.71 -17.97
C GLU A 18 21.82 -5.91 -17.03
N VAL A 19 22.91 -5.94 -16.26
CA VAL A 19 23.19 -6.93 -15.22
C VAL A 19 21.90 -7.19 -14.42
N GLU A 20 21.45 -8.45 -14.38
CA GLU A 20 20.27 -8.87 -13.62
C GLU A 20 20.52 -8.62 -12.12
N GLN A 21 20.30 -7.39 -11.67
CA GLN A 21 20.17 -7.13 -10.24
C GLN A 21 18.90 -7.85 -9.79
N PRO A 22 18.98 -8.70 -8.75
CA PRO A 22 17.79 -9.36 -8.24
C PRO A 22 16.75 -8.28 -7.88
N PRO A 23 15.45 -8.54 -8.15
CA PRO A 23 14.41 -7.56 -7.92
C PRO A 23 14.50 -7.04 -6.48
N ARG A 24 14.64 -5.72 -6.33
CA ARG A 24 14.71 -5.08 -5.01
C ARG A 24 13.49 -5.50 -4.18
N LYS A 25 13.71 -6.29 -3.12
CA LYS A 25 12.64 -6.70 -2.20
C LYS A 25 12.10 -5.44 -1.54
N ARG A 26 10.80 -5.19 -1.69
CA ARG A 26 10.16 -4.07 -0.99
C ARG A 26 10.20 -4.36 0.52
N PRO A 27 10.57 -3.37 1.35
CA PRO A 27 10.53 -3.56 2.79
C PRO A 27 9.10 -3.91 3.22
N VAL A 28 8.95 -5.05 3.89
CA VAL A 28 7.68 -5.46 4.49
C VAL A 28 7.61 -4.78 5.85
N VAL A 29 6.68 -3.84 6.00
CA VAL A 29 6.35 -3.30 7.32
C VAL A 29 5.65 -4.43 8.10
N PRO A 30 6.22 -4.91 9.22
CA PRO A 30 5.60 -5.96 10.02
C PRO A 30 4.27 -5.46 10.56
N ARG A 31 3.29 -6.36 10.67
CA ARG A 31 2.07 -6.05 11.40
C ARG A 31 2.39 -6.02 12.91
N PRO A 32 1.69 -5.18 13.70
CA PRO A 32 1.78 -5.25 15.14
C PRO A 32 1.37 -6.64 15.64
N ILE A 33 1.90 -7.03 16.79
CA ILE A 33 1.50 -8.24 17.51
C ILE A 33 0.01 -8.14 17.88
N ASP A 34 -0.71 -9.25 17.83
CA ASP A 34 -2.15 -9.28 18.07
C ASP A 34 -2.51 -8.76 19.49
N ASP A 35 -1.71 -9.09 20.51
CA ASP A 35 -1.90 -8.57 21.87
C ASP A 35 -1.91 -7.03 21.90
N VAL A 36 -0.98 -6.39 21.20
CA VAL A 36 -0.89 -4.92 21.10
C VAL A 36 -2.04 -4.37 20.26
N ARG A 37 -2.45 -5.10 19.21
CA ARG A 37 -3.50 -4.67 18.29
C ARG A 37 -4.87 -4.64 18.98
N PHE A 38 -5.15 -5.59 19.88
CA PHE A 38 -6.45 -5.82 20.51
C PHE A 38 -6.54 -5.39 21.98
N ASP A 39 -5.49 -4.81 22.54
CA ASP A 39 -5.49 -4.40 23.95
C ASP A 39 -6.47 -3.29 24.31
N GLY A 40 -7.05 -2.61 23.31
CA GLY A 40 -8.13 -1.64 23.50
C GLY A 40 -7.71 -0.30 24.10
N PHE A 41 -6.42 -0.06 24.36
CA PHE A 41 -5.94 1.20 24.95
C PHE A 41 -4.85 1.88 24.10
N SER A 42 -4.84 3.22 24.12
CA SER A 42 -3.82 4.06 23.47
C SER A 42 -3.67 3.90 21.95
N HIS A 43 -4.76 3.55 21.24
CA HIS A 43 -4.81 3.53 19.76
C HIS A 43 -5.33 4.85 19.20
N TRP A 44 -4.53 5.91 19.29
CA TRP A 44 -4.94 7.23 18.81
C TRP A 44 -4.73 7.39 17.30
N PRO A 45 -5.66 8.02 16.57
CA PRO A 45 -5.46 8.37 15.18
C PRO A 45 -4.53 9.59 15.06
N GLU A 46 -3.51 9.47 14.22
CA GLU A 46 -2.58 10.54 13.88
C GLU A 46 -2.57 10.79 12.38
N HIS A 47 -2.42 12.06 12.01
CA HIS A 47 -2.27 12.48 10.62
C HIS A 47 -0.83 12.25 10.13
N ILE A 48 -0.70 11.53 9.01
CA ILE A 48 0.56 11.33 8.31
C ILE A 48 0.59 12.13 7.01
N GLU A 49 1.75 12.72 6.71
CA GLU A 49 1.98 13.51 5.49
C GLU A 49 1.81 12.68 4.21
N PRO A 50 2.56 11.57 4.01
CA PRO A 50 2.39 10.77 2.82
C PRO A 50 1.08 9.97 2.92
N LYS A 51 0.23 10.14 1.91
CA LYS A 51 -0.97 9.32 1.79
C LYS A 51 -0.58 7.86 1.56
N GLN A 52 -0.99 6.96 2.46
CA GLN A 52 -0.67 5.53 2.38
C GLN A 52 -1.90 4.68 2.05
N ARG A 53 -1.70 3.46 1.56
CA ARG A 53 -2.79 2.49 1.42
C ARG A 53 -3.25 2.00 2.78
N CYS A 54 -4.56 1.86 2.95
CA CYS A 54 -5.12 1.25 4.14
C CYS A 54 -4.62 -0.20 4.29
N ARG A 55 -4.19 -0.58 5.49
CA ARG A 55 -3.73 -1.94 5.78
C ARG A 55 -4.86 -2.93 6.06
N ASN A 56 -6.06 -2.42 6.32
CA ASN A 56 -7.24 -3.25 6.57
C ASN A 56 -8.10 -3.49 5.32
N CYS A 57 -8.04 -2.61 4.31
CA CYS A 57 -8.82 -2.76 3.09
C CYS A 57 -8.02 -2.33 1.85
N ILE A 58 -8.29 -2.99 0.72
CA ILE A 58 -7.48 -2.83 -0.50
C ILE A 58 -7.84 -1.55 -1.28
N LYS A 59 -9.06 -1.04 -1.09
CA LYS A 59 -9.68 -0.06 -2.00
C LYS A 59 -9.32 1.40 -1.71
N SER A 60 -8.80 1.73 -0.54
CA SER A 60 -8.69 3.13 -0.10
C SER A 60 -7.31 3.51 0.40
N TYR A 61 -7.05 4.80 0.26
CA TYR A 61 -5.87 5.48 0.75
C TYR A 61 -6.26 6.40 1.91
N THR A 62 -5.38 6.56 2.88
CA THR A 62 -5.62 7.30 4.11
C THR A 62 -4.41 8.15 4.47
N ARG A 63 -4.67 9.25 5.16
CA ARG A 63 -3.66 10.03 5.90
C ARG A 63 -3.77 9.80 7.40
N ILE A 64 -4.59 8.86 7.83
CA ILE A 64 -4.74 8.51 9.25
C ILE A 64 -3.96 7.23 9.50
N SER A 65 -3.15 7.24 10.56
CA SER A 65 -2.48 6.06 11.08
C SER A 65 -2.72 5.91 12.58
N CYS A 66 -2.65 4.69 13.10
CA CYS A 66 -2.66 4.47 14.55
C CYS A 66 -1.26 4.71 15.10
N MET A 67 -1.12 5.58 16.11
CA MET A 67 0.17 5.92 16.74
C MET A 67 0.89 4.72 17.36
N LYS A 68 0.13 3.79 17.94
CA LYS A 68 0.67 2.61 18.64
C LYS A 68 1.05 1.49 17.68
N CYS A 69 0.19 1.25 16.69
CA CYS A 69 0.37 0.18 15.71
C CYS A 69 1.21 0.62 14.50
N ASN A 70 1.42 1.91 14.28
CA ASN A 70 2.03 2.47 13.07
C ASN A 70 1.35 1.98 11.77
N MET A 71 0.03 1.77 11.83
CA MET A 71 -0.75 1.22 10.73
C MET A 71 -1.63 2.29 10.10
N PRO A 72 -1.49 2.59 8.80
CA PRO A 72 -2.41 3.47 8.09
C PRO A 72 -3.77 2.79 7.92
N LEU A 73 -4.80 3.39 8.51
CA LEU A 73 -6.16 2.87 8.55
C LEU A 73 -7.15 3.94 8.10
N CYS A 74 -8.17 3.54 7.34
CA CYS A 74 -9.22 4.48 6.94
C CYS A 74 -10.12 4.85 8.12
N LEU A 75 -10.34 6.15 8.25
CA LEU A 75 -11.31 6.74 9.16
C LEU A 75 -12.22 7.66 8.34
N SER A 76 -13.28 7.09 7.76
CA SER A 76 -14.31 7.85 7.03
C SER A 76 -15.70 7.43 7.51
N LYS A 77 -16.71 8.26 7.20
CA LYS A 77 -18.11 8.03 7.58
C LYS A 77 -18.64 6.67 7.09
N GLU A 78 -18.25 6.26 5.89
CA GLU A 78 -18.69 4.99 5.28
C GLU A 78 -17.86 3.78 5.73
N LYS A 79 -16.57 4.00 6.05
CA LYS A 79 -15.60 2.93 6.31
C LYS A 79 -14.71 3.31 7.47
N ASN A 80 -15.03 2.76 8.64
CA ASN A 80 -14.19 2.85 9.81
C ASN A 80 -13.30 1.61 9.92
N CYS A 81 -12.21 1.60 9.16
CA CYS A 81 -11.20 0.54 9.24
C CYS A 81 -10.36 0.63 10.51
N PHE A 82 -10.31 1.81 11.14
CA PHE A 82 -9.61 2.02 12.40
C PHE A 82 -10.17 1.12 13.49
N ILE A 83 -11.48 1.22 13.77
CA ILE A 83 -12.16 0.38 14.77
C ILE A 83 -12.11 -1.10 14.37
N LYS A 84 -12.40 -1.42 13.10
CA LYS A 84 -12.40 -2.82 12.64
C LYS A 84 -11.03 -3.48 12.82
N PHE A 85 -9.94 -2.75 12.61
CA PHE A 85 -8.61 -3.31 12.81
C PHE A 85 -8.34 -3.60 14.29
N HIS A 86 -8.81 -2.79 15.23
CA HIS A 86 -8.55 -2.96 16.67
C HIS A 86 -9.56 -3.85 17.40
N ASN A 87 -10.67 -4.23 16.76
CA ASN A 87 -11.76 -5.00 17.38
C ASN A 87 -12.13 -6.30 16.61
N GLN A 88 -11.31 -6.76 15.65
CA GLN A 88 -11.55 -7.99 14.86
C GLN A 88 -10.49 -9.06 15.05
#